data_AF-A0A1H2WFK0-F1
#
_entry.id   AF-A0A1H2WFK0-F1
#
_cell.length_a   1.000
_cell.length_b   1.000
_cell.length_c   1.000
_cell.angle_alpha   90.00
_cell.angle_beta   90.00
_cell.angle_gamma   90.00
#
_symmetry.space_group_name_H-M   'P 1'
#
loop_
_entity.id
_entity.type
_entity.pdbx_description
1 polymer ?
#
loop_
_entity_poly.entity_id
_entity_poly.type
_entity_poly.pdbx_seq_one_letter_code
_entity_poly.pdbx_strand_id
1 'polypeptide(L)' 'MYGIMLILKTVFDKYAIIVILLTVLFSLLIDAPKYRAKGFFKECKIVRIFSYLYIIIGIMIFIFLKVV' A
#
# COMPACT_ATOMS: atom_id res chain seq x y z
N MET A 1 -22.89 15.34 -2.31
CA MET A 1 -22.17 14.19 -2.94
C MET A 1 -20.83 14.56 -3.58
N TYR A 2 -20.46 15.84 -3.78
CA TYR A 2 -19.14 16.23 -4.31
C TYR A 2 -18.02 16.39 -3.25
N GLY A 3 -18.37 16.65 -1.99
CA GLY A 3 -17.38 16.95 -0.94
C GLY A 3 -16.41 15.82 -0.63
N ILE A 4 -16.91 14.57 -0.56
CA ILE A 4 -16.08 13.38 -0.25
C ILE A 4 -15.06 13.13 -1.36
N MET A 5 -15.46 13.33 -2.62
CA MET A 5 -14.59 13.15 -3.79
C MET A 5 -13.46 14.19 -3.82
N LEU A 6 -13.78 15.43 -3.44
CA LEU A 6 -12.82 16.52 -3.36
C LEU A 6 -11.81 16.30 -2.22
N ILE A 7 -12.27 15.87 -1.05
CA ILE A 7 -11.40 15.50 0.08
C ILE A 7 -10.48 14.34 -0.29
N LEU A 8 -11.01 13.29 -0.95
CA LEU A 8 -10.20 12.19 -1.44
C LEU A 8 -9.14 12.65 -2.44
N LYS A 9 -9.48 13.57 -3.35
CA LYS A 9 -8.53 14.12 -4.33
C LYS A 9 -7.43 14.97 -3.68
N THR A 10 -7.74 15.70 -2.62
CA THR A 10 -6.75 16.47 -1.86
C THR A 10 -5.86 15.57 -1.00
N VAL A 11 -6.42 14.54 -0.37
CA VAL A 11 -5.65 13.60 0.47
C VAL A 11 -4.78 12.68 -0.39
N PHE A 12 -5.28 12.22 -1.54
CA PHE A 12 -4.55 11.36 -2.48
C PHE A 12 -3.79 12.16 -3.55
N ASP A 13 -3.20 13.29 -3.17
CA ASP A 13 -2.25 14.00 -4.03
C ASP A 13 -0.93 13.20 -4.16
N LYS A 14 0.00 13.67 -5.01
CA LYS A 14 1.29 13.03 -5.32
C LYS A 14 2.07 12.59 -4.07
N TYR A 15 1.95 13.34 -2.97
CA TYR A 15 2.59 13.02 -1.70
C TYR A 15 2.04 11.77 -1.01
N ALA A 16 0.73 11.51 -1.08
CA ALA A 16 0.15 10.30 -0.48
C ALA A 16 0.56 9.03 -1.23
N ILE A 17 0.69 9.11 -2.55
CA ILE A 17 1.21 8.00 -3.35
C ILE A 17 2.63 7.67 -2.93
N ILE A 18 3.48 8.68 -2.74
CA ILE A 18 4.86 8.51 -2.27
C ILE A 18 4.88 7.84 -0.89
N VAL A 19 4.02 8.27 0.04
CA VAL A 19 3.92 7.67 1.38
C VAL A 19 3.45 6.22 1.33
N ILE A 20 2.44 5.90 0.52
CA ILE A 20 1.97 4.52 0.32
C ILE A 20 3.09 3.66 -0.27
N LEU A 21 3.80 4.16 -1.28
CA LEU A 21 4.90 3.44 -1.91
C LEU A 21 6.03 3.17 -0.92
N LEU A 22 6.43 4.18 -0.13
CA LEU A 22 7.43 4.01 0.94
C LEU A 22 6.98 2.98 1.97
N THR A 23 5.73 3.06 2.44
CA THR A 23 5.21 2.16 3.49
C THR A 23 5.20 0.71 3.03
N VAL A 24 4.77 0.48 1.78
CA VAL A 24 4.82 -0.85 1.15
C VAL A 24 6.26 -1.32 0.98
N LEU A 25 7.16 -0.45 0.51
CA LEU A 25 8.56 -0.80 0.28
C LEU A 25 9.25 -1.20 1.60
N PHE A 26 9.04 -0.41 2.66
CA PHE A 26 9.60 -0.69 3.99
C PHE A 26 9.04 -1.96 4.61
N SER A 27 7.74 -2.21 4.49
CA SER A 27 7.16 -3.45 4.99
C SER A 27 7.73 -4.67 4.24
N LEU A 28 7.94 -4.57 2.93
CA LEU A 28 8.49 -5.66 2.13
C LEU A 28 10.01 -5.87 2.36
N LEU A 29 10.78 -4.80 2.55
CA LEU A 29 12.22 -4.87 2.79
C LEU A 29 12.60 -5.19 4.23
N ILE A 30 11.79 -4.79 5.22
CA ILE A 30 12.12 -4.97 6.64
C ILE A 30 11.37 -6.15 7.23
N ASP A 31 10.04 -6.22 7.07
CA ASP A 31 9.25 -7.27 7.72
C ASP A 31 9.50 -8.63 7.06
N ALA A 32 9.48 -8.70 5.73
CA ALA A 32 9.62 -9.99 5.04
C ALA A 32 10.94 -10.75 5.37
N PRO A 33 12.14 -10.14 5.37
CA PRO A 33 13.35 -10.85 5.76
C PRO A 33 13.42 -11.10 7.29
N LYS A 34 12.86 -10.21 8.12
CA LYS A 34 12.83 -10.37 9.58
C LYS A 34 11.97 -11.56 10.01
N TYR A 35 10.82 -11.79 9.37
CA TYR A 35 9.99 -12.97 9.61
C TYR A 35 10.62 -14.25 9.05
N ARG A 36 11.35 -14.16 7.93
CA ARG A 36 12.09 -15.30 7.35
C ARG A 36 13.25 -15.75 8.25
N ALA A 37 13.96 -14.81 8.88
CA ALA A 37 15.08 -15.10 9.77
C ALA A 37 14.65 -15.79 11.09
N LYS A 38 13.40 -15.61 11.51
CA LYS A 38 12.83 -16.28 12.71
C LYS A 38 12.19 -17.65 12.42
N GLY A 39 12.21 -18.14 11.19
CA GLY A 39 11.61 -19.44 10.83
C GLY A 39 10.08 -19.42 10.67
N PHE A 40 9.44 -18.25 10.72
CA PHE A 40 7.99 -18.10 10.60
C PHE A 40 7.54 -18.02 9.12
N PHE A 41 7.63 -19.14 8.41
CA PHE A 41 7.30 -19.22 6.98
C PHE A 41 5.82 -18.92 6.66
N LYS A 42 4.89 -19.26 7.57
CA LYS A 42 3.45 -18.97 7.40
C LYS A 42 3.14 -17.47 7.53
N GLU A 43 3.76 -16.79 8.49
CA GLU A 43 3.57 -15.35 8.73
C GLU A 43 4.21 -14.52 7.62
N CYS A 44 5.38 -14.94 7.13
CA CYS A 44 5.98 -14.39 5.91
C CYS A 44 5.03 -14.40 4.72
N LYS A 45 4.25 -15.48 4.55
CA LYS A 45 3.28 -15.60 3.45
C LYS A 45 2.12 -14.61 3.63
N ILE A 46 1.65 -14.43 4.87
CA ILE A 46 0.59 -13.47 5.21
C ILE A 46 1.07 -12.03 4.94
N VAL A 47 2.24 -11.65 5.46
CA VAL A 47 2.83 -10.32 5.23
C VAL A 47 2.96 -10.05 3.73
N ARG A 48 3.46 -11.04 2.97
CA ARG A 48 3.60 -10.91 1.51
C ARG A 48 2.26 -10.73 0.79
N ILE A 49 1.21 -11.44 1.22
CA ILE A 49 -0.16 -11.27 0.70
C ILE A 49 -0.67 -9.86 1.00
N PHE A 50 -0.48 -9.37 2.23
CA PHE A 50 -0.85 -8.00 2.60
C PHE A 50 -0.08 -6.97 1.77
N SER A 51 1.23 -7.14 1.57
CA SER A 51 2.01 -6.24 0.71
C SER A 51 1.46 -6.20 -0.73
N TYR A 52 1.15 -7.36 -1.32
CA TYR A 52 0.54 -7.41 -2.66
C TYR A 52 -0.86 -6.77 -2.70
N LEU A 53 -1.69 -7.01 -1.68
CA LEU A 53 -2.99 -6.37 -1.53
C LEU A 53 -2.88 -4.85 -1.47
N TYR A 54 -1.93 -4.32 -0.68
CA TYR A 54 -1.68 -2.88 -0.60
C TYR A 54 -1.19 -2.29 -1.92
N ILE A 55 -0.36 -3.01 -2.69
CA ILE A 55 0.04 -2.59 -4.04
C ILE A 55 -1.17 -2.51 -4.97
N ILE A 56 -1.99 -3.57 -5.00
CA ILE A 56 -3.18 -3.64 -5.86
C ILE A 56 -4.15 -2.52 -5.49
N ILE A 57 -4.45 -2.35 -4.20
CA ILE A 57 -5.34 -1.29 -3.71
C ILE A 57 -4.77 0.10 -4.04
N GLY A 58 -3.47 0.32 -3.84
CA GLY A 58 -2.81 1.59 -4.18
C GLY A 58 -2.92 1.92 -5.67
N ILE A 59 -2.72 0.94 -6.55
CA ILE A 59 -2.88 1.09 -8.00
C ILE A 59 -4.35 1.34 -8.36
N MET A 60 -5.29 0.61 -7.75
CA MET A 60 -6.72 0.77 -8.01
C MET A 60 -7.20 2.17 -7.65
N ILE A 61 -6.82 2.65 -6.46
CA ILE A 61 -7.13 4.00 -5.99
C ILE A 61 -6.51 5.04 -6.92
N PHE A 62 -5.26 4.85 -7.34
CA PHE A 62 -4.58 5.75 -8.27
C PHE A 62 -5.32 5.88 -9.61
N ILE A 63 -5.74 4.76 -10.19
CA ILE A 63 -6.51 4.74 -11.44
C ILE A 63 -7.86 5.44 -11.24
N PHE A 64 -8.56 5.13 -10.14
CA PHE A 64 -9.87 5.71 -9.82
C PHE A 64 -9.80 7.23 -9.68
N LEU A 65 -8.79 7.75 -8.99
CA LEU A 65 -8.55 9.19 -8.84
C LEU A 65 -8.10 9.90 -10.11
N LYS A 66 -7.43 9.20 -11.02
CA LYS A 66 -7.00 9.78 -12.31
C LYS A 66 -8.15 9.85 -13.32
N VAL A 67 -9.07 8.88 -13.28
CA VAL A 67 -10.23 8.81 -14.17
C VAL A 67 -11.33 9.79 -13.76
N VAL A 68 -11.39 10.16 -12.49
CA VAL A 68 -12.34 11.12 -11.89
C VAL A 68 -11.81 12.56 -11.88
#